data_AF-A0A836EPC2-F1
#
_entry.id   AF-A0A836EPC2-F1
#
_cell.length_a   1.000
_cell.length_b   1.000
_cell.length_c   1.000
_cell.angle_alpha   90.00
_cell.angle_beta   90.00
_cell.angle_gamma   90.00
#
_symmetry.space_group_name_H-M   'P 1'
#
loop_
_entity.id
_entity.type
_entity.pdbx_description
1 polymer ?
#
loop_
_entity_poly.entity_id
_entity_poly.type
_entity_poly.pdbx_seq_one_letter_code
_entity_poly.pdbx_strand_id
1 'polypeptide(L)'
;MSESMVRRWVREFKAGRHSLEDESGRGRPSLITDELTTKIENAIRNDRRLTLDELHNLFPEISRSLIHEIVSEKLEFRKVCARWVPRELTPLHKATRVTAGKEFLDRYRDEGNDFLKSIVTGDETWVAHYTPEKKLAGSFYAEGISKLVFRYTKCIEIDGNYVEKD
;
A
#
# COMPACT_ATOMS: atom_id res chain seq x y z
N MET A 1 -26.60 -1.21 -46.17
CA MET A 1 -27.31 -2.19 -45.31
C MET A 1 -28.10 -3.11 -46.20
N SER A 2 -28.06 -4.43 -45.97
CA SER A 2 -28.91 -5.36 -46.72
C SER A 2 -30.37 -5.19 -46.31
N GLU A 3 -31.29 -5.56 -47.20
CA GLU A 3 -32.73 -5.58 -46.92
C GLU A 3 -33.05 -6.45 -45.67
N SER A 4 -32.29 -7.53 -45.47
CA SER A 4 -32.41 -8.39 -44.29
C SER A 4 -32.06 -7.69 -42.98
N MET A 5 -31.03 -6.83 -42.96
CA MET A 5 -30.67 -6.04 -41.78
C MET A 5 -31.73 -4.98 -41.46
N VAL A 6 -32.30 -4.34 -42.50
CA VAL A 6 -33.38 -3.36 -42.33
C VAL A 6 -34.61 -4.01 -41.74
N ARG A 7 -35.04 -5.17 -42.27
CA ARG A 7 -36.20 -5.91 -41.73
C ARG A 7 -35.98 -6.36 -40.28
N ARG A 8 -34.75 -6.77 -39.91
CA ARG A 8 -34.38 -7.12 -38.53
C ARG A 8 -34.55 -5.92 -37.60
N TRP A 9 -33.93 -4.77 -37.91
CA TRP A 9 -34.03 -3.57 -37.09
C TRP A 9 -35.46 -3.07 -36.96
N VAL A 10 -36.27 -3.07 -38.03
CA VAL A 10 -37.69 -2.71 -37.97
C VAL A 10 -38.46 -3.60 -36.98
N ARG A 11 -38.13 -4.89 -36.91
CA ARG A 11 -38.74 -5.80 -35.93
C ARG A 11 -38.28 -5.49 -34.50
N GLU A 12 -36.99 -5.27 -34.27
CA GLU A 12 -36.45 -4.93 -32.94
C GLU A 12 -37.04 -3.61 -32.40
N PHE A 13 -37.16 -2.58 -33.26
CA PHE A 13 -37.80 -1.32 -32.89
C PHE A 13 -39.28 -1.50 -32.55
N LYS A 14 -40.01 -2.32 -33.32
CA LYS A 14 -41.42 -2.66 -33.00
C LYS A 14 -41.56 -3.47 -31.72
N ALA A 15 -40.54 -4.25 -31.35
CA ALA A 15 -40.48 -4.99 -30.10
C ALA A 15 -40.07 -4.14 -28.88
N GLY A 16 -39.86 -2.83 -29.06
CA GLY A 16 -39.60 -1.87 -27.97
C GLY A 16 -38.13 -1.59 -27.70
N ARG A 17 -37.18 -2.10 -28.53
CA ARG A 17 -35.78 -1.69 -28.42
C ARG A 17 -35.60 -0.31 -29.04
N HIS A 18 -35.21 0.68 -28.22
CA HIS A 18 -34.90 2.04 -28.67
C HIS A 18 -33.40 2.34 -28.75
N SER A 19 -32.54 1.45 -28.24
CA SER A 19 -31.08 1.62 -28.29
C SER A 19 -30.50 1.14 -29.62
N LEU A 20 -29.65 1.98 -30.19
CA LEU A 20 -28.84 1.71 -31.40
C LEU A 20 -27.51 1.01 -31.07
N GLU A 21 -27.14 0.94 -29.80
CA GLU A 21 -25.91 0.27 -29.36
C GLU A 21 -26.06 -1.24 -29.55
N ASP A 22 -24.98 -1.91 -29.97
CA ASP A 22 -24.94 -3.36 -30.00
C ASP A 22 -25.21 -3.91 -28.59
N GLU A 23 -26.07 -4.91 -28.48
CA GLU A 23 -26.21 -5.65 -27.24
C GLU A 23 -24.87 -6.32 -26.93
N SER A 24 -24.53 -6.40 -25.64
CA SER A 24 -23.30 -7.05 -25.19
C SER A 24 -23.20 -8.43 -25.83
N GLY A 25 -22.32 -8.56 -26.82
CA GLY A 25 -22.13 -9.82 -27.52
C GLY A 25 -21.66 -10.90 -26.54
N ARG A 26 -21.90 -12.17 -26.88
CA ARG A 26 -21.26 -13.32 -26.22
C ARG A 26 -19.78 -13.36 -26.59
N GLY A 27 -19.01 -12.34 -26.22
CA GLY A 27 -17.59 -12.21 -26.52
C GLY A 27 -16.82 -13.48 -26.13
N ARG A 28 -15.53 -13.53 -26.50
CA ARG A 28 -14.67 -14.65 -26.12
C ARG A 28 -14.77 -14.87 -24.59
N PRO A 29 -15.07 -16.09 -24.11
CA PRO A 29 -15.10 -16.36 -22.69
C PRO A 29 -13.79 -15.91 -22.04
N SER A 30 -13.92 -15.14 -20.96
CA SER A 30 -12.76 -14.74 -20.16
C SER A 30 -12.05 -16.01 -19.68
N LEU A 31 -10.73 -16.08 -19.85
CA LEU A 31 -9.91 -17.12 -19.22
C LEU A 31 -9.84 -16.95 -17.70
N ILE A 32 -10.17 -15.75 -17.21
CA ILE A 32 -10.28 -15.41 -15.79
C ILE A 32 -11.68 -15.84 -15.33
N THR A 33 -11.76 -16.95 -14.62
CA THR A 33 -12.97 -17.41 -13.92
C THR A 33 -12.94 -16.95 -12.46
N ASP A 34 -14.11 -16.75 -11.85
CA ASP A 34 -14.20 -16.29 -10.45
C ASP A 34 -13.56 -17.29 -9.48
N GLU A 35 -13.67 -18.60 -9.77
CA GLU A 35 -13.02 -19.65 -8.99
C GLU A 35 -11.49 -19.50 -9.02
N LEU A 36 -10.94 -19.16 -10.18
CA LEU A 36 -9.50 -18.95 -10.33
C LEU A 36 -9.04 -17.70 -9.58
N THR A 37 -9.75 -16.59 -9.74
CA THR A 37 -9.46 -15.34 -9.02
C THR A 37 -9.45 -15.59 -7.51
N THR A 38 -10.42 -16.35 -7.01
CA THR A 38 -10.52 -16.73 -5.59
C THR A 38 -9.33 -17.58 -5.13
N LYS A 39 -8.85 -18.53 -5.97
CA LYS A 39 -7.68 -19.36 -5.65
C LYS A 39 -6.39 -18.52 -5.56
N ILE A 40 -6.18 -17.61 -6.51
CA ILE A 40 -5.02 -16.70 -6.50
C ILE A 40 -5.09 -15.76 -5.30
N GLU A 41 -6.28 -15.21 -5.00
CA GLU A 41 -6.48 -14.35 -3.84
C GLU A 41 -6.14 -15.07 -2.53
N ASN A 42 -6.63 -16.29 -2.35
CA ASN A 42 -6.34 -17.09 -1.16
C ASN A 42 -4.85 -17.41 -1.01
N ALA A 43 -4.16 -17.73 -2.11
CA ALA A 43 -2.71 -17.93 -2.10
C ALA A 43 -1.96 -16.68 -1.59
N ILE A 44 -2.32 -15.50 -2.09
CA ILE A 44 -1.72 -14.22 -1.69
C ILE A 44 -2.08 -13.85 -0.24
N ARG A 45 -3.30 -14.15 0.21
CA ARG A 45 -3.70 -13.88 1.60
C ARG A 45 -2.97 -14.77 2.60
N ASN A 46 -2.66 -16.00 2.21
CA ASN A 46 -1.87 -16.93 3.02
C ASN A 46 -0.39 -16.50 3.09
N ASP A 47 0.21 -16.13 1.95
CA ASP A 47 1.54 -15.55 1.91
C ASP A 47 1.59 -14.31 1.02
N ARG A 48 1.65 -13.16 1.69
CA ARG A 48 1.69 -11.83 1.05
C ARG A 48 3.04 -11.51 0.41
N ARG A 49 4.05 -12.37 0.57
CA ARG A 49 5.40 -12.17 0.01
C ARG A 49 5.61 -12.90 -1.32
N LEU A 50 4.62 -13.68 -1.77
CA LEU A 50 4.70 -14.41 -3.02
C LEU A 50 5.01 -13.50 -4.20
N THR A 51 5.99 -13.93 -4.98
CA THR A 51 6.32 -13.35 -6.28
C THR A 51 5.37 -13.86 -7.36
N LEU A 52 5.30 -13.15 -8.49
CA LEU A 52 4.54 -13.61 -9.66
C LEU A 52 5.06 -14.96 -10.18
N ASP A 53 6.36 -15.23 -10.02
CA ASP A 53 6.98 -16.47 -10.47
C ASP A 53 6.61 -17.64 -9.56
N GLU A 54 6.57 -17.42 -8.24
CA GLU A 54 6.06 -18.42 -7.29
C GLU A 54 4.56 -18.69 -7.49
N LEU A 55 3.76 -17.65 -7.77
CA LEU A 55 2.35 -17.83 -8.13
C LEU A 55 2.19 -18.64 -9.42
N HIS A 56 3.02 -18.39 -10.43
CA HIS A 56 3.00 -19.19 -11.66
C HIS A 56 3.39 -20.65 -11.41
N ASN A 57 4.35 -20.91 -10.52
CA ASN A 57 4.73 -22.28 -10.15
C ASN A 57 3.59 -23.01 -9.42
N LEU A 58 2.76 -22.30 -8.64
CA LEU A 58 1.56 -22.86 -8.00
C LEU A 58 0.42 -23.10 -9.00
N PHE A 59 0.35 -22.30 -10.07
CA PHE A 59 -0.68 -22.37 -11.10
C PHE A 59 -0.06 -22.44 -12.51
N PRO A 60 0.60 -23.56 -12.87
CA PRO A 60 1.35 -23.67 -14.13
C PRO A 60 0.45 -23.61 -15.38
N GLU A 61 -0.84 -23.92 -15.23
CA GLU A 61 -1.87 -23.83 -16.27
C GLU A 61 -2.11 -22.39 -16.76
N ILE A 62 -1.63 -21.39 -16.01
CA ILE A 62 -1.96 -19.98 -16.19
C ILE A 62 -0.70 -19.23 -16.57
N SER A 63 -0.77 -18.41 -17.62
CA SER A 63 0.37 -17.58 -17.99
C SER A 63 0.67 -16.53 -16.91
N ARG A 64 1.95 -16.23 -16.73
CA ARG A 64 2.44 -15.19 -15.82
C ARG A 64 1.77 -13.83 -16.04
N SER A 65 1.52 -13.46 -17.30
CA SER A 65 0.85 -12.20 -17.65
C SER A 65 -0.60 -12.16 -17.19
N LEU A 66 -1.31 -13.29 -17.30
CA LEU A 66 -2.69 -13.40 -16.83
C LEU A 66 -2.77 -13.36 -15.29
N ILE A 67 -1.80 -13.98 -14.59
CA ILE A 67 -1.68 -13.84 -13.14
C ILE A 67 -1.46 -12.38 -12.75
N HIS A 68 -0.58 -11.66 -13.47
CA HIS A 68 -0.38 -10.23 -13.24
C HIS A 68 -1.69 -9.45 -13.42
N GLU A 69 -2.42 -9.64 -14.52
CA GLU A 69 -3.72 -9.00 -14.78
C GLU A 69 -4.72 -9.27 -13.64
N ILE A 70 -4.84 -10.53 -13.19
CA ILE A 70 -5.72 -10.89 -12.08
C ILE A 70 -5.31 -10.15 -10.79
N VAL A 71 -4.02 -10.16 -10.45
CA VAL A 71 -3.52 -9.54 -9.22
C VAL A 71 -3.67 -8.02 -9.24
N SER A 72 -3.29 -7.36 -10.33
CA SER A 72 -3.24 -5.88 -10.39
C SER A 72 -4.57 -5.25 -10.80
N GLU A 73 -5.32 -5.86 -11.71
CA GLU A 73 -6.53 -5.25 -12.29
C GLU A 73 -7.81 -5.79 -11.68
N LYS A 74 -7.90 -7.10 -11.41
CA LYS A 74 -9.12 -7.71 -10.83
C LYS A 74 -9.15 -7.63 -9.32
N LEU A 75 -8.04 -7.94 -8.66
CA LEU A 75 -7.90 -7.91 -7.20
C LEU A 75 -7.37 -6.57 -6.67
N GLU A 76 -6.89 -5.71 -7.57
CA GLU A 76 -6.33 -4.38 -7.24
C GLU A 76 -5.20 -4.41 -6.19
N PHE A 77 -4.49 -5.53 -6.09
CA PHE A 77 -3.34 -5.63 -5.19
C PHE A 77 -2.16 -4.83 -5.73
N ARG A 78 -1.45 -4.18 -4.79
CA ARG A 78 -0.25 -3.40 -5.09
C ARG A 78 0.95 -3.94 -4.33
N LYS A 79 2.09 -3.99 -5.01
CA LYS A 79 3.37 -4.31 -4.38
C LYS A 79 3.80 -3.16 -3.47
N VAL A 80 4.09 -3.47 -2.22
CA VAL A 80 4.65 -2.53 -1.24
C VAL A 80 5.98 -3.07 -0.72
N CYS A 81 6.92 -2.18 -0.42
CA CYS A 81 8.18 -2.56 0.22
C CYS A 81 7.93 -2.88 1.70
N ALA A 82 8.58 -3.94 2.19
CA ALA A 82 8.57 -4.25 3.61
C ALA A 82 9.24 -3.11 4.40
N ARG A 83 8.68 -2.78 5.57
CA ARG A 83 9.28 -1.82 6.50
C ARG A 83 10.21 -2.56 7.47
N TRP A 84 11.39 -1.98 7.71
CA TRP A 84 12.28 -2.47 8.76
C TRP A 84 11.63 -2.27 10.13
N VAL A 85 11.65 -3.33 10.95
CA VAL A 85 11.18 -3.30 12.33
C VAL A 85 12.40 -3.44 13.24
N PRO A 86 12.59 -2.56 14.24
CA PRO A 86 13.82 -2.52 15.04
C PRO A 86 14.17 -3.84 15.75
N ARG A 87 13.17 -4.62 16.15
CA ARG A 87 13.36 -5.87 16.88
C ARG A 87 12.19 -6.82 16.71
N GLU A 88 12.47 -8.11 16.70
CA GLU A 88 11.46 -9.15 16.85
C GLU A 88 10.99 -9.24 18.32
N LEU A 89 9.70 -9.01 18.54
CA LEU A 89 9.12 -8.99 19.88
C LEU A 89 8.54 -10.35 20.28
N THR A 90 8.89 -10.81 21.48
CA THR A 90 8.25 -11.98 22.11
C THR A 90 6.78 -11.67 22.45
N PRO A 91 5.92 -12.68 22.63
CA PRO A 91 4.55 -12.47 23.08
C PRO A 91 4.46 -11.67 24.38
N LEU A 92 5.39 -11.90 25.32
CA LEU A 92 5.48 -11.14 26.56
C LEU A 92 5.77 -9.66 26.31
N HIS A 93 6.78 -9.33 25.48
CA HIS A 93 7.08 -7.93 25.15
C HIS A 93 5.88 -7.23 24.51
N LYS A 94 5.13 -7.92 23.64
CA LYS A 94 3.91 -7.39 23.02
C LYS A 94 2.84 -7.09 24.06
N ALA A 95 2.59 -8.03 24.98
CA ALA A 95 1.63 -7.84 26.05
C ALA A 95 1.99 -6.64 26.94
N THR A 96 3.24 -6.56 27.40
CA THR A 96 3.72 -5.44 28.22
C THR A 96 3.56 -4.10 27.52
N ARG A 97 3.93 -4.01 26.23
CA ARG A 97 3.78 -2.78 25.44
C ARG A 97 2.32 -2.37 25.26
N VAL A 98 1.41 -3.32 25.02
CA VAL A 98 -0.03 -3.04 24.89
C VAL A 98 -0.60 -2.55 26.21
N THR A 99 -0.23 -3.18 27.33
CA THR A 99 -0.69 -2.76 28.66
C THR A 99 -0.22 -1.34 28.97
N ALA A 100 1.07 -1.05 28.82
CA ALA A 100 1.61 0.30 29.05
C ALA A 100 0.97 1.34 28.10
N GLY A 101 0.77 0.99 26.82
CA GLY A 101 0.10 1.87 25.86
C GLY A 101 -1.35 2.18 26.23
N LYS A 102 -2.09 1.20 26.78
CA LYS A 102 -3.45 1.42 27.28
C LYS A 102 -3.47 2.32 28.51
N GLU A 103 -2.55 2.11 29.45
CA GLU A 103 -2.42 2.95 30.64
C GLU A 103 -2.17 4.42 30.27
N PHE A 104 -1.24 4.70 29.35
CA PHE A 104 -1.01 6.05 28.86
C PHE A 104 -2.20 6.63 28.10
N LEU A 105 -2.92 5.80 27.33
CA LEU A 105 -4.12 6.23 26.59
C LEU A 105 -5.27 6.60 27.54
N ASP A 106 -5.52 5.78 28.56
CA ASP A 106 -6.56 6.04 29.55
C ASP A 106 -6.23 7.29 30.36
N ARG A 107 -4.97 7.46 30.77
CA ARG A 107 -4.53 8.68 31.44
C ARG A 107 -4.66 9.92 30.56
N TYR A 108 -4.37 9.82 29.26
CA TYR A 108 -4.60 10.91 28.31
C TYR A 108 -6.10 11.24 28.14
N ARG A 109 -6.99 10.25 28.23
CA ARG A 109 -8.45 10.51 28.18
C ARG A 109 -8.93 11.32 29.38
N ASP A 110 -8.34 11.08 30.54
CA ASP A 110 -8.72 11.75 31.80
C ASP A 110 -8.11 13.14 31.93
N GLU A 111 -6.80 13.27 31.64
CA GLU A 111 -6.02 14.50 31.87
C GLU A 111 -5.85 15.36 30.60
N GLY A 112 -6.16 14.82 29.42
CA GLY A 112 -6.05 15.52 28.14
C GLY A 112 -4.63 16.04 27.84
N ASN A 113 -4.55 17.23 27.25
CA ASN A 113 -3.27 17.83 26.87
C ASN A 113 -2.40 18.28 28.05
N ASP A 114 -2.96 18.39 29.26
CA ASP A 114 -2.17 18.78 30.43
C ASP A 114 -1.23 17.64 30.86
N PHE A 115 -1.63 16.39 30.68
CA PHE A 115 -0.73 15.24 30.79
C PHE A 115 0.46 15.38 29.82
N LEU A 116 0.21 15.69 28.55
CA LEU A 116 1.29 15.83 27.55
C LEU A 116 2.27 16.96 27.89
N LYS A 117 1.78 18.09 28.42
CA LYS A 117 2.64 19.21 28.85
C LYS A 117 3.55 18.84 30.02
N SER A 118 3.20 17.83 30.81
CA SER A 118 4.00 17.36 31.95
C SER A 118 5.13 16.40 31.54
N ILE A 119 5.13 15.90 30.31
CA ILE A 119 6.11 14.92 29.84
C ILE A 119 7.40 15.63 29.40
N VAL A 120 8.52 15.20 29.98
CA VAL A 120 9.87 15.55 29.53
C VAL A 120 10.57 14.27 29.08
N THR A 121 11.00 14.20 27.82
CA THR A 121 11.68 13.02 27.25
C THR A 121 13.10 13.36 26.82
N GLY A 122 14.01 12.39 26.91
CA GLY A 122 15.36 12.46 26.33
C GLY A 122 15.79 11.09 25.82
N ASP A 123 16.61 11.08 24.79
CA ASP A 123 17.26 9.88 24.25
C ASP A 123 18.65 10.26 23.71
N GLU A 124 19.54 9.28 23.58
CA GLU A 124 20.88 9.47 23.06
C GLU A 124 20.95 8.95 21.62
N THR A 125 21.45 9.79 20.71
CA THR A 125 21.67 9.39 19.31
C THR A 125 23.14 9.49 18.98
N TRP A 126 23.67 8.43 18.37
CA TRP A 126 25.02 8.44 17.83
C TRP A 126 25.11 9.41 16.66
N VAL A 127 25.98 10.41 16.78
CA VAL A 127 26.34 11.29 15.68
C VAL A 127 27.66 10.82 15.12
N ALA A 128 27.67 10.40 13.85
CA ALA A 128 28.89 10.01 13.18
C ALA A 128 29.87 11.21 13.17
N HIS A 129 31.03 11.03 13.78
CA HIS A 129 32.08 12.04 13.76
C HIS A 129 32.72 12.05 12.37
N TYR A 130 32.35 13.04 11.56
CA TYR A 130 32.97 13.30 10.27
C TYR A 130 34.10 14.31 10.46
N THR A 131 35.32 13.94 10.07
CA THR A 131 36.45 14.87 9.99
C THR A 131 36.51 15.39 8.54
N PRO A 132 35.96 16.57 8.23
CA PRO A 132 36.05 17.13 6.89
C PRO A 132 37.50 17.46 6.54
N GLU A 133 37.96 17.03 5.37
CA GLU A 133 39.38 17.17 5.01
C GLU A 133 39.85 18.62 4.80
N LYS A 134 38.98 19.62 4.64
CA LYS A 134 39.33 21.06 4.65
C LYS A 134 38.13 21.92 5.06
N LYS A 135 38.38 23.02 5.79
CA LYS A 135 37.64 24.32 6.01
C LYS A 135 36.12 24.48 5.72
N LEU A 136 35.34 23.41 5.55
CA LEU A 136 33.90 23.41 5.22
C LEU A 136 33.03 22.90 6.39
N ALA A 137 33.65 22.56 7.53
CA ALA A 137 32.96 21.97 8.69
C ALA A 137 31.82 22.86 9.21
N GLY A 138 32.07 24.16 9.38
CA GLY A 138 31.11 25.07 10.02
C GLY A 138 29.83 25.26 9.22
N SER A 139 29.93 25.49 7.90
CA SER A 139 28.76 25.68 7.04
C SER A 139 27.95 24.40 6.86
N PHE A 140 28.62 23.25 6.76
CA PHE A 140 27.96 21.95 6.63
C PHE A 140 27.08 21.62 7.85
N TYR A 141 27.63 21.76 9.07
CA TYR A 141 26.86 21.49 10.29
C TYR A 141 25.75 22.53 10.50
N ALA A 142 26.01 23.82 10.24
CA ALA A 142 24.99 24.86 10.35
C ALA A 142 23.80 24.64 9.39
N GLU A 143 24.08 24.22 8.17
CA GLU A 143 23.06 23.89 7.18
C GLU A 143 22.28 22.61 7.54
N GLY A 144 22.95 21.59 8.07
CA GLY A 144 22.28 20.38 8.56
C GLY A 144 21.34 20.66 9.74
N ILE A 145 21.77 21.49 10.69
CA ILE A 145 20.97 21.89 11.85
C ILE A 145 19.76 22.74 11.43
N SER A 146 19.94 23.68 10.49
CA SER A 146 18.82 24.51 10.01
C SER A 146 17.75 23.69 9.28
N LYS A 147 18.17 22.64 8.53
CA LYS A 147 17.27 21.71 7.87
C LYS A 147 16.53 20.79 8.84
N LEU A 148 17.01 20.58 10.07
CA LEU A 148 16.43 19.63 11.02
C LEU A 148 14.98 19.96 11.38
N VAL A 149 14.68 21.25 11.59
CA VAL A 149 13.31 21.72 11.89
C VAL A 149 12.38 21.41 10.71
N PHE A 150 12.81 21.71 9.49
CA PHE A 150 12.02 21.42 8.29
C PHE A 150 11.78 19.93 8.09
N ARG A 151 12.83 19.09 8.25
CA ARG A 151 12.73 17.63 8.16
C ARG A 151 11.74 17.08 9.19
N TYR A 152 11.80 17.59 10.42
CA TYR A 152 10.91 17.17 11.50
C TYR A 152 9.44 17.54 11.19
N THR A 153 9.19 18.78 10.78
CA THR A 153 7.85 19.21 10.36
C THR A 153 7.32 18.38 9.19
N LYS A 154 8.15 18.16 8.16
CA LYS A 154 7.78 17.31 7.03
C LYS A 154 7.46 15.89 7.46
N CYS A 155 8.27 15.30 8.34
CA CYS A 155 8.04 13.96 8.89
C CYS A 155 6.68 13.86 9.59
N ILE A 156 6.29 14.86 10.38
CA ILE A 156 4.97 14.92 11.02
C ILE A 156 3.87 15.05 9.97
N GLU A 157 4.01 15.95 9.00
CA GLU A 157 3.00 16.21 7.96
C GLU A 157 2.67 14.97 7.11
N ILE A 158 3.61 14.03 6.96
CA ILE A 158 3.42 12.82 6.14
C ILE A 158 3.43 11.52 6.96
N ASP A 159 3.01 11.60 8.21
CA ASP A 159 2.81 10.46 9.12
C ASP A 159 4.04 9.56 9.24
N GLY A 160 5.23 10.17 9.32
CA GLY A 160 6.49 9.47 9.48
C GLY A 160 7.04 8.82 8.20
N ASN A 161 6.51 9.14 7.02
CA ASN A 161 6.97 8.59 5.74
C ASN A 161 7.98 9.49 4.99
N TYR A 162 8.64 10.42 5.70
CA TYR A 162 9.63 11.31 5.10
C TYR A 162 10.95 10.60 4.83
N VAL A 163 11.39 10.64 3.58
CA VAL A 163 12.73 10.25 3.14
C VAL A 163 13.28 11.37 2.29
N GLU A 164 14.36 11.99 2.75
CA GLU A 164 15.08 13.00 1.99
C GLU A 164 15.83 12.30 0.85
N LYS A 165 15.69 12.82 -0.37
CA LYS A 165 16.45 12.35 -1.53
C LYS A 165 17.68 13.23 -1.69
N ASP A 166 18.83 12.61 -1.86
CA ASP A 166 20.10 13.27 -2.17
C ASP A 166 20.11 13.90 -3.57
#